data_AF-A0A958YJQ9-F1
#
_entry.id   AF-A0A958YJQ9-F1
#
_cell.length_a   1.000
_cell.length_b   1.000
_cell.length_c   1.000
_cell.angle_alpha   90.00
_cell.angle_beta   90.00
_cell.angle_gamma   90.00
#
_symmetry.space_group_name_H-M   'P 1'
#
loop_
_entity.id
_entity.type
_entity.pdbx_description
1 polymer ?
#
loop_
_entity_poly.entity_id
_entity_poly.type
_entity_poly.pdbx_seq_one_letter_code
_entity_poly.pdbx_strand_id
1 'polypeptide(L)'
;RNIPVTFLVRESSFWNGVLPKGESEMINRHIKNHHIDLRLSTNLKEIISDEKGKVKSIIIEETGEEITCDFVGLTAGVSPNIDFLKNSDIETNRGVLVNRYLETNIKDVFAIGDCAEQREAIGNRRPIEAVWYTGRMMGETLAQTICGNKLEYKPGHWFNSAKFFDIEYQTYGWVFTKPKEGNQHFHWKHNDDTKCITIEFNSDTNQFLGINTFGIRMRHDVFDKWLTEKRTIDYVLEHLADANFEPEFYKTFEKDIQSAYKNQLQTA
;
A
#
# COMPACT_ATOMS: atom_id res chain seq x y z
N ARG A 1 7.56 -24.19 6.41
CA ARG A 1 7.10 -25.51 5.89
C ARG A 1 8.13 -26.17 4.94
N ASN A 2 9.38 -25.68 4.83
CA ASN A 2 10.45 -26.20 3.96
C ASN A 2 10.02 -26.49 2.51
N ILE A 3 9.10 -25.68 1.98
CA ILE A 3 8.71 -25.72 0.58
C ILE A 3 9.62 -24.72 -0.14
N PRO A 4 10.40 -25.12 -1.15
CA PRO A 4 11.17 -24.18 -1.97
C PRO A 4 10.21 -23.21 -2.66
N VAL A 5 10.52 -21.91 -2.59
CA VAL A 5 9.70 -20.85 -3.19
C VAL A 5 10.59 -19.95 -4.02
N THR A 6 10.16 -19.71 -5.27
CA THR A 6 10.74 -18.72 -6.17
C THR A 6 9.70 -17.63 -6.42
N PHE A 7 10.10 -16.37 -6.24
CA PHE A 7 9.29 -15.21 -6.59
C PHE A 7 9.82 -14.61 -7.89
N LEU A 8 8.96 -14.51 -8.89
CA LEU A 8 9.21 -13.71 -10.08
C LEU A 8 8.55 -12.36 -9.92
N VAL A 9 9.35 -11.30 -9.97
CA VAL A 9 8.90 -9.92 -9.82
C VAL A 9 9.33 -9.16 -11.07
N ARG A 10 8.36 -8.55 -11.75
CA ARG A 10 8.60 -7.78 -12.98
C ARG A 10 9.43 -6.53 -12.71
N GLU A 11 9.26 -5.94 -11.53
CA GLU A 11 9.96 -4.74 -11.11
C GLU A 11 11.41 -5.04 -10.70
N SER A 12 12.27 -4.02 -10.78
CA SER A 12 13.67 -4.09 -10.37
C SER A 12 13.89 -4.17 -8.86
N SER A 13 12.81 -4.05 -8.07
CA SER A 13 12.81 -4.21 -6.61
C SER A 13 11.38 -4.45 -6.14
N PHE A 14 11.21 -5.29 -5.11
CA PHE A 14 9.88 -5.70 -4.63
C PHE A 14 9.06 -4.49 -4.17
N TRP A 15 7.89 -4.28 -4.78
CA TRP A 15 6.98 -3.16 -4.45
C TRP A 15 7.54 -1.74 -4.66
N ASN A 16 8.56 -1.56 -5.51
CA ASN A 16 9.18 -0.24 -5.77
C ASN A 16 8.26 0.77 -6.49
N GLY A 17 7.11 0.34 -7.02
CA GLY A 17 6.05 1.22 -7.53
C GLY A 17 5.18 1.85 -6.45
N VAL A 18 5.31 1.39 -5.19
CA VAL A 18 4.55 1.89 -4.04
C VAL A 18 5.48 2.41 -2.94
N LEU A 19 6.57 1.70 -2.66
CA LEU A 19 7.49 2.02 -1.57
C LEU A 19 8.69 2.87 -2.03
N PRO A 20 9.14 3.85 -1.21
CA PRO A 20 10.48 4.41 -1.29
C PRO A 20 11.58 3.35 -1.40
N LYS A 21 12.69 3.73 -2.06
CA LYS A 21 13.81 2.83 -2.37
C LYS A 21 14.35 2.09 -1.14
N GLY A 22 14.60 2.81 -0.03
CA GLY A 22 15.19 2.22 1.19
C GLY A 22 14.33 1.11 1.80
N GLU A 23 13.00 1.29 1.76
CA GLU A 23 12.02 0.32 2.25
C GLU A 23 11.95 -0.91 1.33
N SER A 24 11.83 -0.69 0.03
CA SER A 24 11.79 -1.76 -0.98
C SER A 24 13.04 -2.64 -0.92
N GLU A 25 14.22 -2.04 -0.76
CA GLU A 25 15.48 -2.77 -0.62
C GLU A 25 15.56 -3.57 0.69
N MET A 26 15.03 -3.03 1.80
CA MET A 26 14.93 -3.75 3.07
C MET A 26 14.04 -5.00 2.91
N ILE A 27 12.88 -4.86 2.26
CA ILE A 27 12.00 -6.00 2.00
C ILE A 27 12.64 -7.04 1.09
N ASN A 28 13.39 -6.65 0.05
CA ASN A 28 14.13 -7.62 -0.78
C ASN A 28 15.09 -8.47 0.06
N ARG A 29 15.87 -7.84 0.96
CA ARG A 29 16.79 -8.56 1.84
C ARG A 29 16.04 -9.45 2.80
N HIS A 30 14.92 -8.97 3.36
CA HIS A 30 14.07 -9.76 4.24
C HIS A 30 13.50 -11.00 3.55
N ILE A 31 12.95 -10.87 2.33
CA ILE A 31 12.47 -12.01 1.52
C ILE A 31 13.58 -13.06 1.33
N LYS A 32 14.80 -12.62 0.97
CA LYS A 32 15.95 -13.51 0.77
C LYS A 32 16.41 -14.17 2.08
N ASN A 33 16.33 -13.48 3.21
CA ASN A 33 16.64 -14.03 4.53
C ASN A 33 15.66 -15.15 4.94
N HIS A 34 14.45 -15.15 4.38
CA HIS A 34 13.49 -16.26 4.48
C HIS A 34 13.72 -17.39 3.45
N HIS A 35 14.91 -17.41 2.82
CA HIS A 35 15.35 -18.42 1.86
C HIS A 35 14.49 -18.51 0.59
N ILE A 36 13.81 -17.42 0.23
CA ILE A 36 13.09 -17.32 -1.04
C ILE A 36 14.05 -16.93 -2.16
N ASP A 37 13.96 -17.65 -3.27
CA ASP A 37 14.63 -17.26 -4.51
C ASP A 37 13.89 -16.08 -5.16
N LEU A 38 14.33 -14.87 -4.83
CA LEU A 38 13.74 -13.63 -5.33
C LEU A 38 14.41 -13.20 -6.64
N ARG A 39 13.71 -13.40 -7.76
CA ARG A 39 14.11 -13.00 -9.11
C ARG A 39 13.41 -11.70 -9.51
N LEU A 40 14.17 -10.62 -9.56
CA LEU A 40 13.71 -9.27 -9.90
C LEU A 40 13.89 -9.02 -11.41
N SER A 41 13.14 -8.08 -11.97
CA SER A 41 13.13 -7.82 -13.43
C SER A 41 12.91 -9.08 -14.27
N THR A 42 12.05 -9.99 -13.79
CA THR A 42 11.85 -11.32 -14.38
C THR A 42 10.37 -11.56 -14.64
N ASN A 43 10.02 -11.94 -15.86
CA ASN A 43 8.64 -12.20 -16.27
C ASN A 43 8.40 -13.69 -16.54
N LEU A 44 7.19 -14.13 -16.20
CA LEU A 44 6.67 -15.43 -16.61
C LEU A 44 6.28 -15.37 -18.09
N LYS A 45 6.83 -16.27 -18.91
CA LYS A 45 6.46 -16.46 -20.31
C LYS A 45 5.34 -17.46 -20.48
N GLU A 46 5.53 -18.64 -19.92
CA GLU A 46 4.68 -19.80 -20.16
C GLU A 46 4.63 -20.71 -18.93
N ILE A 47 3.48 -21.33 -18.70
CA ILE A 47 3.30 -22.40 -17.72
C ILE A 47 3.15 -23.70 -18.51
N ILE A 48 4.07 -24.65 -18.27
CA ILE A 48 4.08 -25.94 -18.93
C ILE A 48 3.33 -26.96 -18.06
N SER A 49 2.36 -27.65 -18.67
CA SER A 49 1.63 -28.73 -18.01
C SER A 49 2.18 -30.11 -18.32
N ASP A 50 1.98 -31.07 -17.40
CA ASP A 50 2.14 -32.50 -17.66
C ASP A 50 1.01 -33.05 -18.55
N GLU A 51 1.08 -34.35 -18.87
CA GLU A 51 0.06 -35.07 -19.66
C GLU A 51 -1.34 -35.08 -19.03
N LYS A 52 -1.45 -34.73 -17.73
CA LYS A 52 -2.71 -34.68 -16.97
C LYS A 52 -3.22 -33.25 -16.78
N GLY A 53 -2.58 -32.26 -17.40
CA GLY A 53 -2.95 -30.85 -17.31
C GLY A 53 -2.55 -30.18 -15.99
N LYS A 54 -1.69 -30.80 -15.17
CA LYS A 54 -1.13 -30.18 -13.96
C LYS A 54 0.15 -29.42 -14.30
N VAL A 55 0.43 -28.33 -13.58
CA VAL A 55 1.70 -27.63 -13.77
C VAL A 55 2.89 -28.55 -13.47
N LYS A 56 3.92 -28.45 -14.30
CA LYS A 56 5.20 -29.13 -14.17
C LYS A 56 6.36 -28.14 -14.08
N SER A 57 6.29 -27.06 -14.85
CA SER A 57 7.34 -26.05 -14.90
C SER A 57 6.84 -24.72 -15.46
N ILE A 58 7.67 -23.70 -15.36
CA ILE A 58 7.48 -22.40 -15.99
C ILE A 58 8.68 -22.01 -16.83
N ILE A 59 8.47 -21.19 -17.85
CA ILE A 59 9.54 -20.58 -18.66
C ILE A 59 9.68 -19.10 -18.32
N ILE A 60 10.91 -18.66 -18.13
CA ILE A 60 11.26 -17.25 -17.95
C ILE A 60 11.36 -16.55 -19.31
N GLU A 61 10.69 -15.40 -19.46
CA GLU A 61 10.66 -14.65 -20.73
C GLU A 61 12.05 -14.17 -21.14
N GLU A 62 12.80 -13.59 -20.22
CA GLU A 62 14.07 -12.94 -20.50
C GLU A 62 15.20 -13.91 -20.85
N THR A 63 15.19 -15.11 -20.27
CA THR A 63 16.31 -16.06 -20.35
C THR A 63 15.97 -17.37 -21.05
N GLY A 64 14.69 -17.72 -21.15
CA GLY A 64 14.24 -19.05 -21.56
C GLY A 64 14.52 -20.15 -20.53
N GLU A 65 14.96 -19.80 -19.32
CA GLU A 65 15.18 -20.75 -18.21
C GLU A 65 13.86 -21.47 -17.88
N GLU A 66 13.92 -22.80 -17.75
CA GLU A 66 12.81 -23.62 -17.26
C GLU A 66 12.98 -23.89 -15.77
N ILE A 67 11.98 -23.51 -14.98
CA ILE A 67 11.94 -23.75 -13.52
C ILE A 67 10.85 -24.78 -13.23
N THR A 68 11.25 -25.96 -12.74
CA THR A 68 10.30 -27.01 -12.31
C THR A 68 9.54 -26.56 -11.06
N CYS A 69 8.22 -26.76 -11.06
CA CYS A 69 7.37 -26.43 -9.91
C CYS A 69 6.05 -27.23 -9.93
N ASP A 70 5.53 -27.52 -8.74
CA ASP A 70 4.26 -28.23 -8.54
C ASP A 70 3.05 -27.29 -8.38
N PHE A 71 3.31 -26.00 -8.17
CA PHE A 71 2.30 -24.98 -7.95
C PHE A 71 2.78 -23.62 -8.46
N VAL A 72 1.90 -22.89 -9.15
CA VAL A 72 2.15 -21.52 -9.62
C VAL A 72 1.05 -20.62 -9.08
N GLY A 73 1.44 -19.57 -8.37
CA GLY A 73 0.55 -18.52 -7.91
C GLY A 73 0.70 -17.27 -8.78
N LEU A 74 -0.40 -16.80 -9.39
CA LEU A 74 -0.41 -15.55 -10.16
C LEU A 74 -0.92 -14.41 -9.28
N THR A 75 -0.06 -13.42 -9.04
CA THR A 75 -0.37 -12.22 -8.24
C THR A 75 -0.05 -10.92 -8.99
N ALA A 76 -0.24 -10.94 -10.32
CA ALA A 76 0.12 -9.85 -11.23
C ALA A 76 -0.85 -8.63 -11.21
N GLY A 77 -1.75 -8.57 -10.23
CA GLY A 77 -2.77 -7.54 -10.09
C GLY A 77 -4.19 -8.07 -10.23
N VAL A 78 -5.16 -7.19 -9.99
CA VAL A 78 -6.60 -7.47 -10.08
C VAL A 78 -7.28 -6.43 -10.95
N SER A 79 -8.43 -6.78 -11.52
CA SER A 79 -9.31 -5.87 -12.28
C SER A 79 -10.75 -6.02 -11.78
N PRO A 80 -11.55 -4.94 -11.79
CA PRO A 80 -12.98 -5.02 -11.44
C PRO A 80 -13.72 -6.08 -12.26
N ASN A 81 -14.51 -6.92 -11.58
CA ASN A 81 -15.34 -7.91 -12.23
C ASN A 81 -16.70 -7.30 -12.64
N ILE A 82 -16.69 -6.56 -13.76
CA ILE A 82 -17.85 -5.83 -14.27
C ILE A 82 -18.30 -6.30 -15.66
N ASP A 83 -17.75 -7.40 -16.16
CA ASP A 83 -17.98 -7.89 -17.52
C ASP A 83 -19.45 -8.20 -17.83
N PHE A 84 -20.23 -8.54 -16.81
CA PHE A 84 -21.66 -8.79 -16.94
C PHE A 84 -22.48 -7.52 -17.27
N LEU A 85 -21.88 -6.33 -17.15
CA LEU A 85 -22.52 -5.04 -17.43
C LEU A 85 -22.27 -4.53 -18.86
N LYS A 86 -21.45 -5.21 -19.67
CA LYS A 86 -20.99 -4.75 -21.00
C LYS A 86 -22.12 -4.33 -21.96
N ASN A 87 -23.31 -4.92 -21.83
CA ASN A 87 -24.47 -4.64 -22.68
C ASN A 87 -25.61 -3.93 -21.92
N SER A 88 -25.30 -3.35 -20.76
CA SER A 88 -26.26 -2.56 -19.98
C SER A 88 -26.11 -1.07 -20.27
N ASP A 89 -27.10 -0.28 -19.87
CA ASP A 89 -27.04 1.19 -19.93
C ASP A 89 -26.19 1.80 -18.79
N ILE A 90 -25.59 0.98 -17.92
CA ILE A 90 -24.74 1.45 -16.82
C ILE A 90 -23.39 1.88 -17.38
N GLU A 91 -23.00 3.12 -17.08
CA GLU A 91 -21.71 3.67 -17.48
C GLU A 91 -20.54 2.98 -16.73
N THR A 92 -19.58 2.47 -17.48
CA THR A 92 -18.39 1.79 -16.97
C THR A 92 -17.12 2.31 -17.63
N ASN A 93 -15.99 2.20 -16.93
CA ASN A 93 -14.65 2.33 -17.49
C ASN A 93 -13.80 1.12 -17.06
N ARG A 94 -12.84 1.30 -16.15
CA ARG A 94 -12.15 0.16 -15.51
C ARG A 94 -13.07 -0.50 -14.48
N GLY A 95 -13.89 0.29 -13.80
CA GLY A 95 -14.96 -0.12 -12.89
C GLY A 95 -16.31 0.52 -13.27
N VAL A 96 -17.32 0.35 -12.41
CA VAL A 96 -18.63 1.01 -12.53
C VAL A 96 -18.49 2.47 -12.13
N LEU A 97 -18.82 3.39 -13.03
CA LEU A 97 -18.64 4.82 -12.81
C LEU A 97 -19.68 5.35 -11.83
N VAL A 98 -19.22 5.89 -10.70
CA VAL A 98 -20.06 6.45 -9.65
C VAL A 98 -19.75 7.91 -9.34
N ASN A 99 -20.77 8.64 -8.91
CA ASN A 99 -20.61 9.98 -8.36
C ASN A 99 -20.16 9.93 -6.87
N ARG A 100 -20.05 11.10 -6.24
CA ARG A 100 -19.67 11.24 -4.81
C ARG A 100 -20.65 10.59 -3.83
N TYR A 101 -21.86 10.24 -4.26
CA TYR A 101 -22.88 9.55 -3.46
C TYR A 101 -22.95 8.05 -3.76
N LEU A 102 -21.96 7.51 -4.51
CA LEU A 102 -21.88 6.09 -4.92
C LEU A 102 -23.00 5.67 -5.89
N GLU A 103 -23.68 6.64 -6.51
CA GLU A 103 -24.74 6.44 -7.49
C GLU A 103 -24.14 6.23 -8.88
N THR A 104 -24.69 5.27 -9.64
CA THR A 104 -24.42 5.12 -11.07
C THR A 104 -25.19 6.17 -11.88
N ASN A 105 -25.12 6.12 -13.21
CA ASN A 105 -25.99 6.93 -14.09
C ASN A 105 -27.45 6.44 -14.10
N ILE A 106 -27.74 5.22 -13.67
CA ILE A 106 -29.11 4.68 -13.60
C ILE A 106 -29.70 4.97 -12.22
N LYS A 107 -30.92 5.53 -12.20
CA LYS A 107 -31.63 5.87 -10.97
C LYS A 107 -31.80 4.63 -10.09
N ASP A 108 -31.57 4.80 -8.79
CA ASP A 108 -31.70 3.76 -7.75
C ASP A 108 -30.75 2.56 -7.94
N VAL A 109 -29.71 2.71 -8.77
CA VAL A 109 -28.62 1.73 -8.96
C VAL A 109 -27.29 2.33 -8.48
N PHE A 110 -26.57 1.57 -7.66
CA PHE A 110 -25.36 2.00 -6.97
C PHE A 110 -24.23 0.99 -7.17
N ALA A 111 -22.98 1.41 -6.98
CA ALA A 111 -21.83 0.51 -6.93
C ALA A 111 -20.86 0.91 -5.82
N ILE A 112 -20.33 -0.09 -5.11
CA ILE A 112 -19.42 0.08 -3.96
C ILE A 112 -18.33 -0.99 -3.98
N GLY A 113 -17.23 -0.75 -3.24
CA GLY A 113 -16.12 -1.68 -3.14
C GLY A 113 -15.25 -1.72 -4.39
N ASP A 114 -14.55 -2.83 -4.60
CA ASP A 114 -13.51 -2.97 -5.63
C ASP A 114 -14.01 -2.78 -7.08
N CYS A 115 -15.34 -2.84 -7.30
CA CYS A 115 -15.93 -2.58 -8.61
C CYS A 115 -16.26 -1.11 -8.87
N ALA A 116 -16.27 -0.25 -7.85
CA ALA A 116 -16.65 1.14 -7.99
C ALA A 116 -15.46 2.00 -8.46
N GLU A 117 -15.71 2.83 -9.48
CA GLU A 117 -14.78 3.82 -10.00
C GLU A 117 -15.37 5.22 -9.79
N GLN A 118 -14.74 6.02 -8.93
CA GLN A 118 -15.11 7.43 -8.77
C GLN A 118 -14.85 8.18 -10.08
N ARG A 119 -15.86 8.89 -10.60
CA ARG A 119 -15.70 9.72 -11.82
C ARG A 119 -14.57 10.73 -11.71
N GLU A 120 -14.36 11.26 -10.52
CA GLU A 120 -13.26 12.15 -10.19
C GLU A 120 -12.48 11.57 -9.01
N ALA A 121 -11.16 11.56 -9.07
CA ALA A 121 -10.33 11.15 -7.94
C ALA A 121 -10.58 12.03 -6.70
N ILE A 122 -10.38 11.49 -5.50
CA ILE A 122 -10.46 12.23 -4.23
C ILE A 122 -9.04 12.56 -3.77
N GLY A 123 -8.60 13.80 -4.01
CA GLY A 123 -7.23 14.22 -3.71
C GLY A 123 -6.20 13.34 -4.45
N ASN A 124 -5.31 12.70 -3.70
CA ASN A 124 -4.28 11.81 -4.26
C ASN A 124 -4.76 10.34 -4.40
N ARG A 125 -6.00 10.01 -4.00
CA ARG A 125 -6.52 8.64 -4.10
C ARG A 125 -6.73 8.24 -5.56
N ARG A 126 -6.56 6.95 -5.85
CA ARG A 126 -6.94 6.39 -7.16
C ARG A 126 -8.47 6.38 -7.30
N PRO A 127 -9.03 6.53 -8.51
CA PRO A 127 -10.47 6.42 -8.75
C PRO A 127 -11.08 5.08 -8.29
N ILE A 128 -10.30 4.00 -8.35
CA ILE A 128 -10.67 2.67 -7.85
C ILE A 128 -9.82 2.39 -6.61
N GLU A 129 -10.49 2.20 -5.49
CA GLU A 129 -9.88 1.95 -4.18
C GLU A 129 -10.13 0.49 -3.76
N ALA A 130 -9.39 -0.44 -4.36
CA ALA A 130 -9.49 -1.88 -4.07
C ALA A 130 -8.80 -2.25 -2.75
N VAL A 131 -9.34 -1.76 -1.64
CA VAL A 131 -8.86 -2.00 -0.28
C VAL A 131 -10.04 -2.33 0.63
N TRP A 132 -9.86 -3.25 1.57
CA TRP A 132 -10.97 -3.72 2.41
C TRP A 132 -11.70 -2.60 3.17
N TYR A 133 -10.97 -1.66 3.78
CA TYR A 133 -11.59 -0.61 4.60
C TYR A 133 -12.37 0.40 3.76
N THR A 134 -11.95 0.67 2.52
CA THR A 134 -12.66 1.59 1.61
C THR A 134 -13.97 0.98 1.17
N GLY A 135 -14.00 -0.32 0.87
CA GLY A 135 -15.24 -1.07 0.64
C GLY A 135 -16.21 -1.00 1.82
N ARG A 136 -15.71 -1.17 3.05
CA ARG A 136 -16.52 -1.00 4.28
C ARG A 136 -17.11 0.41 4.37
N MET A 137 -16.30 1.46 4.21
CA MET A 137 -16.75 2.85 4.28
C MET A 137 -17.78 3.19 3.19
N MET A 138 -17.60 2.68 1.97
CA MET A 138 -18.58 2.84 0.90
C MET A 138 -19.91 2.17 1.26
N GLY A 139 -19.87 0.97 1.85
CA GLY A 139 -21.07 0.29 2.35
C GLY A 139 -21.80 1.07 3.44
N GLU A 140 -21.08 1.59 4.42
CA GLU A 140 -21.62 2.45 5.48
C GLU A 140 -22.24 3.74 4.92
N THR A 141 -21.57 4.36 3.94
CA THR A 141 -22.06 5.57 3.26
C THR A 141 -23.34 5.29 2.49
N LEU A 142 -23.36 4.23 1.68
CA LEU A 142 -24.52 3.87 0.86
C LEU A 142 -25.72 3.50 1.74
N ALA A 143 -25.50 2.80 2.86
CA ALA A 143 -26.57 2.46 3.80
C ALA A 143 -27.30 3.70 4.34
N GLN A 144 -26.58 4.80 4.59
CA GLN A 144 -27.20 6.07 5.00
C GLN A 144 -28.14 6.60 3.90
N THR A 145 -27.67 6.62 2.64
CA THR A 145 -28.46 7.08 1.50
C THR A 145 -29.72 6.25 1.29
N ILE A 146 -29.63 4.91 1.38
CA ILE A 146 -30.79 4.01 1.26
C ILE A 146 -31.79 4.23 2.40
N CYS A 147 -31.31 4.53 3.61
CA CYS A 147 -32.15 4.80 4.78
C CYS A 147 -32.68 6.24 4.86
N GLY A 148 -32.62 7.02 3.76
CA GLY A 148 -33.19 8.37 3.68
C GLY A 148 -32.28 9.50 4.17
N ASN A 149 -31.03 9.20 4.52
CA ASN A 149 -30.01 10.19 4.88
C ASN A 149 -28.91 10.22 3.81
N LYS A 150 -29.16 10.90 2.68
CA LYS A 150 -28.21 10.96 1.56
C LYS A 150 -26.86 11.49 2.01
N LEU A 151 -25.82 10.64 1.90
CA LEU A 151 -24.49 10.91 2.41
C LEU A 151 -23.42 10.81 1.31
N GLU A 152 -22.53 11.79 1.29
CA GLU A 152 -21.39 11.84 0.38
C GLU A 152 -20.25 10.93 0.88
N TYR A 153 -19.64 10.15 -0.01
CA TYR A 153 -18.44 9.36 0.28
C TYR A 153 -17.24 10.28 0.49
N LYS A 154 -16.85 10.44 1.76
CA LYS A 154 -15.72 11.26 2.20
C LYS A 154 -14.70 10.39 2.94
N PRO A 155 -13.83 9.68 2.20
CA PRO A 155 -12.79 8.91 2.85
C PRO A 155 -11.82 9.84 3.59
N GLY A 156 -11.40 9.44 4.79
CA GLY A 156 -10.41 10.17 5.58
C GLY A 156 -9.00 10.09 4.99
N HIS A 157 -7.99 10.27 5.84
CA HIS A 157 -6.59 10.13 5.43
C HIS A 157 -6.30 8.73 4.88
N TRP A 158 -5.33 8.64 3.98
CA TRP A 158 -4.95 7.34 3.42
C TRP A 158 -4.34 6.47 4.52
N PHE A 159 -4.81 5.23 4.60
CA PHE A 159 -4.28 4.23 5.50
C PHE A 159 -4.13 2.92 4.75
N ASN A 160 -3.09 2.16 5.04
CA ASN A 160 -3.01 0.76 4.65
C ASN A 160 -2.14 0.00 5.66
N SER A 161 -2.37 -1.31 5.76
CA SER A 161 -1.50 -2.20 6.52
C SER A 161 -1.33 -3.52 5.77
N ALA A 162 -0.11 -4.05 5.81
CA ALA A 162 0.23 -5.34 5.27
C ALA A 162 1.29 -6.02 6.15
N LYS A 163 1.65 -7.24 5.81
CA LYS A 163 2.72 -7.96 6.47
C LYS A 163 3.64 -8.60 5.44
N PHE A 164 4.94 -8.37 5.59
CA PHE A 164 5.99 -9.02 4.83
C PHE A 164 6.70 -10.02 5.75
N PHE A 165 6.24 -11.27 5.72
CA PHE A 165 6.68 -12.31 6.66
C PHE A 165 6.46 -11.90 8.12
N ASP A 166 7.50 -11.53 8.86
CA ASP A 166 7.45 -11.06 10.24
C ASP A 166 7.48 -9.52 10.36
N ILE A 167 7.76 -8.79 9.27
CA ILE A 167 7.73 -7.33 9.26
C ILE A 167 6.32 -6.84 8.99
N GLU A 168 5.71 -6.18 9.98
CA GLU A 168 4.46 -5.45 9.82
C GLU A 168 4.72 -4.12 9.12
N TYR A 169 3.91 -3.81 8.10
CA TYR A 169 3.92 -2.55 7.38
C TYR A 169 2.64 -1.78 7.68
N GLN A 170 2.78 -0.48 7.94
CA GLN A 170 1.67 0.46 8.06
C GLN A 170 2.02 1.74 7.31
N THR A 171 1.01 2.35 6.69
CA THR A 171 1.13 3.70 6.12
C THR A 171 0.00 4.56 6.61
N TYR A 172 0.32 5.79 6.98
CA TYR A 172 -0.63 6.81 7.41
C TYR A 172 -0.34 8.10 6.63
N GLY A 173 -1.32 8.60 5.88
CA GLY A 173 -1.14 9.73 4.97
C GLY A 173 -0.44 9.32 3.66
N TRP A 174 0.24 10.27 3.03
CA TRP A 174 0.88 10.09 1.73
C TRP A 174 2.39 10.01 1.85
N VAL A 175 2.96 8.85 1.50
CA VAL A 175 4.39 8.67 1.25
C VAL A 175 4.52 8.11 -0.16
N PHE A 176 5.02 8.92 -1.09
CA PHE A 176 5.23 8.52 -2.47
C PHE A 176 6.59 7.82 -2.63
N THR A 177 6.77 7.03 -3.69
CA THR A 177 8.04 6.33 -3.98
C THR A 177 9.22 7.29 -4.12
N LYS A 178 8.95 8.49 -4.64
CA LYS A 178 9.82 9.66 -4.63
C LYS A 178 8.99 10.84 -4.12
N PRO A 179 9.58 11.76 -3.35
CA PRO A 179 8.85 12.95 -2.92
C PRO A 179 8.28 13.68 -4.13
N LYS A 180 7.05 14.20 -4.01
CA LYS A 180 6.53 15.15 -5.00
C LYS A 180 7.33 16.45 -4.98
N GLU A 181 7.19 17.26 -6.02
CA GLU A 181 7.76 18.61 -6.04
C GLU A 181 7.32 19.40 -4.80
N GLY A 182 8.28 20.06 -4.14
CA GLY A 182 8.04 20.78 -2.87
C GLY A 182 8.02 19.90 -1.62
N ASN A 183 8.22 18.58 -1.74
CA ASN A 183 8.30 17.66 -0.60
C ASN A 183 9.69 17.03 -0.47
N GLN A 184 9.95 16.47 0.71
CA GLN A 184 11.16 15.72 1.02
C GLN A 184 10.86 14.49 1.87
N HIS A 185 11.80 13.54 1.85
CA HIS A 185 11.75 12.34 2.69
C HIS A 185 12.76 12.44 3.82
N PHE A 186 12.32 12.05 5.01
CA PHE A 186 13.19 11.60 6.09
C PHE A 186 13.09 10.07 6.19
N HIS A 187 14.21 9.38 6.07
CA HIS A 187 14.26 7.91 6.17
C HIS A 187 15.18 7.49 7.31
N TRP A 188 14.67 6.66 8.20
CA TRP A 188 15.45 6.03 9.26
C TRP A 188 15.32 4.51 9.17
N LYS A 189 16.43 3.81 9.39
CA LYS A 189 16.50 2.35 9.37
C LYS A 189 17.30 1.85 10.56
N HIS A 190 16.76 0.85 11.27
CA HIS A 190 17.43 0.22 12.40
C HIS A 190 18.56 -0.73 11.93
N ASN A 191 19.56 -0.94 12.78
CA ASN A 191 20.76 -1.71 12.46
C ASN A 191 20.50 -3.20 12.20
N ASP A 192 19.42 -3.77 12.74
CA ASP A 192 19.02 -5.16 12.49
C ASP A 192 18.34 -5.35 11.11
N ASP A 193 18.12 -4.27 10.35
CA ASP A 193 17.50 -4.28 9.02
C ASP A 193 16.08 -4.87 8.96
N THR A 194 15.37 -4.88 10.10
CA THR A 194 13.98 -5.33 10.20
C THR A 194 12.99 -4.20 10.46
N LYS A 195 13.49 -2.98 10.70
CA LYS A 195 12.69 -1.82 11.08
C LYS A 195 13.15 -0.59 10.31
N CYS A 196 12.19 0.17 9.82
CA CYS A 196 12.44 1.48 9.26
C CYS A 196 11.19 2.34 9.34
N ILE A 197 11.39 3.65 9.22
CA ILE A 197 10.33 4.59 8.91
C ILE A 197 10.74 5.47 7.74
N THR A 198 9.78 5.89 6.94
CA THR A 198 9.95 7.01 6.02
C THR A 198 8.83 8.01 6.24
N ILE A 199 9.18 9.26 6.48
CA ILE A 199 8.25 10.37 6.60
C ILE A 199 8.35 11.24 5.35
N GLU A 200 7.22 11.53 4.72
CA GLU A 200 7.13 12.57 3.71
C GLU A 200 6.53 13.84 4.31
N PHE A 201 7.16 14.98 4.01
CA PHE A 201 6.77 16.28 4.51
C PHE A 201 7.06 17.38 3.50
N ASN A 202 6.33 18.49 3.58
CA ASN A 202 6.56 19.65 2.74
C ASN A 202 7.85 20.38 3.14
N SER A 203 8.69 20.71 2.17
CA SER A 203 10.03 21.26 2.40
C SER A 203 10.01 22.70 2.93
N ASP A 204 9.00 23.50 2.58
CA ASP A 204 8.94 24.91 2.97
C ASP A 204 8.23 25.11 4.32
N THR A 205 7.18 24.34 4.57
CA THR A 205 6.31 24.50 5.74
C THR A 205 6.57 23.48 6.85
N ASN A 206 7.43 22.49 6.60
CA ASN A 206 7.63 21.31 7.43
C ASN A 206 6.35 20.50 7.72
N GLN A 207 5.25 20.73 6.98
CA GLN A 207 3.99 20.03 7.21
C GLN A 207 4.17 18.52 6.98
N PHE A 208 3.79 17.71 7.97
CA PHE A 208 3.74 16.26 7.87
C PHE A 208 2.67 15.84 6.87
N LEU A 209 3.04 15.00 5.90
CA LEU A 209 2.14 14.52 4.84
C LEU A 209 1.84 13.02 4.95
N GLY A 210 2.79 12.25 5.48
CA GLY A 210 2.57 10.85 5.79
C GLY A 210 3.80 10.13 6.32
N ILE A 211 3.58 8.91 6.81
CA ILE A 211 4.62 8.01 7.30
C ILE A 211 4.36 6.59 6.83
N ASN A 212 5.42 5.90 6.43
CA ASN A 212 5.48 4.45 6.34
C ASN A 212 6.24 3.94 7.56
N THR A 213 5.73 2.91 8.23
CA THR A 213 6.42 2.21 9.31
C THR A 213 6.57 0.73 8.98
N PHE A 214 7.74 0.18 9.28
CA PHE A 214 8.05 -1.24 9.14
C PHE A 214 8.60 -1.78 10.44
N GLY A 215 8.04 -2.89 10.91
CA GLY A 215 8.48 -3.56 12.15
C GLY A 215 8.25 -2.74 13.42
N ILE A 216 7.54 -1.61 13.31
CA ILE A 216 7.15 -0.73 14.42
C ILE A 216 5.65 -0.47 14.28
N ARG A 217 4.88 -0.94 15.27
CA ARG A 217 3.42 -0.80 15.30
C ARG A 217 3.07 0.55 15.88
N MET A 218 2.27 1.30 15.14
CA MET A 218 1.80 2.61 15.55
C MET A 218 0.27 2.70 15.58
N ARG A 219 -0.23 3.69 16.30
CA ARG A 219 -1.65 4.00 16.49
C ARG A 219 -2.20 4.83 15.33
N HIS A 220 -3.25 4.33 14.70
CA HIS A 220 -3.88 4.99 13.56
C HIS A 220 -4.55 6.32 13.95
N ASP A 221 -5.28 6.35 15.05
CA ASP A 221 -6.00 7.53 15.55
C ASP A 221 -5.08 8.73 15.83
N VAL A 222 -3.86 8.46 16.30
CA VAL A 222 -2.85 9.49 16.56
C VAL A 222 -2.38 10.13 15.25
N PHE A 223 -2.03 9.33 14.25
CA PHE A 223 -1.62 9.86 12.95
C PHE A 223 -2.76 10.54 12.19
N ASP A 224 -3.98 10.00 12.26
CA ASP A 224 -5.17 10.62 11.67
C ASP A 224 -5.42 12.02 12.26
N LYS A 225 -5.26 12.17 13.58
CA LYS A 225 -5.31 13.46 14.27
C LYS A 225 -4.20 14.40 13.79
N TRP A 226 -2.95 13.96 13.74
CA TRP A 226 -1.83 14.81 13.34
C TRP A 226 -1.92 15.27 11.88
N LEU A 227 -2.41 14.41 10.98
CA LEU A 227 -2.69 14.76 9.59
C LEU A 227 -3.83 15.79 9.49
N THR A 228 -4.90 15.60 10.27
CA THR A 228 -6.05 16.53 10.32
C THR A 228 -5.65 17.90 10.85
N GLU A 229 -4.83 17.94 11.90
CA GLU A 229 -4.30 19.16 12.50
C GLU A 229 -3.14 19.80 11.71
N LYS A 230 -2.71 19.16 10.61
CA LYS A 230 -1.59 19.61 9.75
C LYS A 230 -0.32 19.89 10.54
N ARG A 231 0.02 18.99 11.48
CA ARG A 231 1.21 19.11 12.31
C ARG A 231 2.49 19.11 11.48
N THR A 232 3.55 19.70 12.01
CA THR A 232 4.87 19.64 11.39
C THR A 232 5.55 18.31 11.66
N ILE A 233 6.53 17.94 10.84
CA ILE A 233 7.40 16.78 11.11
C ILE A 233 8.11 16.92 12.46
N ASP A 234 8.51 18.13 12.85
CA ASP A 234 9.14 18.40 14.15
C ASP A 234 8.21 17.98 15.31
N TYR A 235 6.94 18.40 15.23
CA TYR A 235 5.93 18.03 16.23
C TYR A 235 5.71 16.51 16.25
N VAL A 236 5.56 15.89 15.09
CA VAL A 236 5.35 14.43 14.96
C VAL A 236 6.52 13.65 15.56
N LEU A 237 7.76 14.07 15.30
CA LEU A 237 8.94 13.40 15.83
C LEU A 237 9.09 13.63 17.33
N GLU A 238 8.80 14.83 17.85
CA GLU A 238 8.82 15.12 19.29
C GLU A 238 7.78 14.27 20.06
N HIS A 239 6.61 14.05 19.46
CA HIS A 239 5.49 13.32 20.06
C HIS A 239 5.36 11.86 19.58
N LEU A 240 6.38 11.32 18.90
CA LEU A 240 6.31 10.00 18.27
C LEU A 240 5.96 8.88 19.26
N ALA A 241 6.33 9.03 20.53
CA ALA A 241 6.01 8.09 21.60
C ALA A 241 4.50 7.94 21.83
N ASP A 242 3.71 9.00 21.60
CA ASP A 242 2.24 8.96 21.73
C ASP A 242 1.61 8.06 20.66
N ALA A 243 2.27 7.92 19.50
CA ALA A 243 1.84 7.05 18.43
C ALA A 243 2.23 5.58 18.64
N ASN A 244 3.03 5.24 19.66
CA ASN A 244 3.44 3.85 19.89
C ASN A 244 2.23 2.99 20.32
N PHE A 245 2.02 1.86 19.65
CA PHE A 245 0.85 1.02 19.92
C PHE A 245 0.90 0.37 21.30
N GLU A 246 2.07 -0.14 21.72
CA GLU A 246 2.27 -0.91 22.97
C GLU A 246 3.62 -0.56 23.64
N PRO A 247 3.76 0.66 24.21
CA PRO A 247 5.05 1.12 24.75
C PRO A 247 5.55 0.31 25.94
N GLU A 248 4.67 -0.36 26.70
CA GLU A 248 5.03 -1.11 27.91
C GLU A 248 5.68 -2.47 27.63
N PHE A 249 5.50 -3.02 26.43
CA PHE A 249 5.90 -4.40 26.10
C PHE A 249 6.95 -4.50 25.00
N TYR A 250 7.38 -3.37 24.43
CA TYR A 250 8.28 -3.34 23.28
C TYR A 250 9.43 -2.35 23.45
N LYS A 251 10.53 -2.60 22.73
CA LYS A 251 11.63 -1.64 22.62
C LYS A 251 11.14 -0.40 21.86
N THR A 252 11.45 0.75 22.42
CA THR A 252 11.18 2.10 21.89
C THR A 252 12.34 2.54 20.98
N PHE A 253 12.03 3.14 19.83
CA PHE A 253 13.00 3.59 18.82
C PHE A 253 12.97 5.12 18.60
N GLU A 254 12.09 5.82 19.31
CA GLU A 254 11.77 7.23 19.14
C GLU A 254 13.00 8.11 19.30
N LYS A 255 13.85 7.83 20.31
CA LYS A 255 15.10 8.58 20.55
C LYS A 255 16.11 8.42 19.41
N ASP A 256 16.22 7.21 18.86
CA ASP A 256 17.15 6.93 17.76
C ASP A 256 16.69 7.62 16.48
N ILE A 257 15.38 7.58 16.21
CA ILE A 257 14.73 8.26 15.08
C ILE A 257 14.91 9.77 15.20
N GLN A 258 14.59 10.35 16.36
CA GLN A 258 14.74 11.79 16.63
C GLN A 258 16.20 12.24 16.47
N SER A 259 17.15 11.45 16.94
CA SER A 259 18.58 11.76 16.83
C SER A 259 19.04 11.72 15.37
N ALA A 260 18.58 10.73 14.60
CA ALA A 260 18.90 10.64 13.18
C ALA A 260 18.35 11.82 12.38
N TYR A 261 17.12 12.27 12.67
CA TYR A 261 16.53 13.43 12.01
C TYR A 261 17.31 14.72 12.30
N LYS A 262 17.67 14.96 13.57
CA LYS A 262 18.50 16.12 13.96
C LYS A 262 19.85 16.13 13.25
N ASN A 263 20.48 14.97 13.11
CA ASN A 263 21.75 14.85 12.41
C ASN A 263 21.59 15.14 10.91
N GLN A 264 20.52 14.66 10.27
CA GLN A 264 20.25 14.95 8.86
C GLN A 264 20.11 16.45 8.61
N LEU A 265 19.39 17.18 9.47
CA LEU A 265 19.25 18.64 9.40
C LEU A 265 20.58 19.39 9.58
N GLN A 266 21.53 18.84 10.34
CA GLN A 266 22.86 19.46 10.51
C GLN A 266 23.78 19.22 9.31
N THR A 267 23.49 18.21 8.49
CA THR A 267 24.29 17.83 7.32
C THR A 267 23.71 18.29 5.98
N ALA A 268 22.49 18.84 5.97
CA ALA A 268 21.79 19.37 4.80
C ALA A 268 22.11 20.87 4.61
#